data_AF-A0A3M2DW44-F1
#
_entry.id   AF-A0A3M2DW44-F1
#
_cell.length_a   1.000
_cell.length_b   1.000
_cell.length_c   1.000
_cell.angle_alpha   90.00
_cell.angle_beta   90.00
_cell.angle_gamma   90.00
#
_symmetry.space_group_name_H-M   'P 1'
#
loop_
_entity.id
_entity.type
_entity.pdbx_description
1 polymer ?
#
loop_
_entity_poly.entity_id
_entity_poly.type
_entity_poly.pdbx_seq_one_letter_code
_entity_poly.pdbx_strand_id
1 'polypeptide(L)'
;MQKLTVSIVLAGALLAAAHPAIAQSTAFERREEAFASENAILDTSIPFAIGARQAEQNLRGSFGWPTFQEGLVDGVYFRFDPDGYARFSPSPRLDTDVFEVVCRPRTYTCQGQKPGLTVLLNERGQLQLVLPNAAQGDTFALSDGVSELALPERILQPLDIRLETLLASGGELIVRRGTNEIDRISLKGFSAVAAYLRWVAARQDYTVLPRGWPVPNSKGADGN
;
A
#
# COMPACT_ATOMS: atom_id res chain seq x y z
N MET A 1 -86.97 13.87 31.95
CA MET A 1 -86.51 15.27 31.92
C MET A 1 -85.26 15.34 31.04
N GLN A 2 -85.22 16.33 30.13
CA GLN A 2 -84.08 16.86 29.32
C GLN A 2 -83.26 15.86 28.47
N LYS A 3 -83.40 15.81 27.13
CA LYS A 3 -82.99 16.76 26.04
C LYS A 3 -81.48 16.78 25.73
N LEU A 4 -81.20 16.54 24.43
CA LEU A 4 -80.14 17.14 23.58
C LEU A 4 -78.69 16.68 23.88
N THR A 5 -77.76 16.48 22.93
CA THR A 5 -77.62 17.01 21.56
C THR A 5 -76.66 16.11 20.77
N VAL A 6 -76.90 15.95 19.47
CA VAL A 6 -75.91 15.48 18.48
C VAL A 6 -74.97 16.65 18.15
N SER A 7 -73.66 16.44 18.23
CA SER A 7 -72.65 17.36 17.67
C SER A 7 -71.71 16.62 16.74
N ILE A 8 -71.72 17.09 15.50
CA ILE A 8 -70.80 16.78 14.41
C ILE A 8 -69.42 17.37 14.74
N VAL A 9 -68.35 16.60 14.54
CA VAL A 9 -67.00 17.17 14.32
C VAL A 9 -66.42 16.55 13.06
N LEU A 10 -66.38 17.37 12.01
CA LEU A 10 -65.51 17.27 10.84
C LEU A 10 -64.06 17.47 11.28
N ALA A 11 -63.12 16.72 10.70
CA ALA A 11 -61.87 17.21 10.10
C ALA A 11 -60.74 16.16 10.18
N GLY A 12 -60.01 16.01 9.08
CA GLY A 12 -58.67 15.42 9.13
C GLY A 12 -58.33 14.43 8.02
N ALA A 13 -58.63 14.73 6.75
CA ALA A 13 -57.96 14.07 5.63
C ALA A 13 -56.51 14.58 5.57
N LEU A 14 -55.60 13.90 6.26
CA LEU A 14 -54.16 14.10 6.14
C LEU A 14 -53.69 13.49 4.80
N LEU A 15 -53.54 14.36 3.81
CA LEU A 15 -52.77 14.08 2.59
C LEU A 15 -51.31 13.87 2.99
N ALA A 16 -50.86 12.61 2.97
CA ALA A 16 -49.45 12.27 3.02
C ALA A 16 -48.79 12.70 1.69
N ALA A 17 -48.21 13.90 1.67
CA ALA A 17 -47.32 14.33 0.60
C ALA A 17 -46.06 13.46 0.63
N ALA A 18 -45.99 12.52 -0.32
CA ALA A 18 -44.80 11.75 -0.62
C ALA A 18 -43.68 12.72 -1.01
N HIS A 19 -42.63 12.79 -0.18
CA HIS A 19 -41.42 13.51 -0.51
C HIS A 19 -40.65 12.66 -1.53
N PRO A 20 -40.22 13.20 -2.69
CA PRO A 20 -39.18 12.54 -3.45
C PRO A 20 -37.89 12.66 -2.63
N ALA A 21 -37.54 11.57 -1.94
CA ALA A 21 -36.20 11.38 -1.44
C ALA A 21 -35.27 11.36 -2.65
N ILE A 22 -34.64 12.49 -2.94
CA ILE A 22 -33.48 12.57 -3.81
C ILE A 22 -32.39 11.80 -3.08
N ALA A 23 -32.33 10.50 -3.36
CA ALA A 23 -31.19 9.66 -3.02
C ALA A 23 -30.01 10.20 -3.83
N GLN A 24 -29.27 11.13 -3.24
CA GLN A 24 -27.92 11.44 -3.69
C GLN A 24 -27.11 10.17 -3.42
N SER A 25 -26.99 9.34 -4.45
CA SER A 25 -25.89 8.41 -4.57
C SER A 25 -24.62 9.24 -4.48
N THR A 26 -24.02 9.31 -3.30
CA THR A 26 -22.60 9.56 -3.17
C THR A 26 -21.89 8.37 -3.78
N ALA A 27 -21.89 8.33 -5.12
CA ALA A 27 -20.80 7.74 -5.84
C ALA A 27 -19.57 8.35 -5.20
N PHE A 28 -18.77 7.52 -4.54
CA PHE A 28 -17.37 7.83 -4.28
C PHE A 28 -16.75 8.02 -5.67
N GLU A 29 -16.94 9.22 -6.24
CA GLU A 29 -16.14 9.72 -7.33
C GLU A 29 -14.72 9.74 -6.78
N ARG A 30 -13.99 8.69 -7.14
CA ARG A 30 -12.54 8.69 -7.18
C ARG A 30 -12.21 9.81 -8.17
N ARG A 31 -12.24 11.06 -7.71
CA ARG A 31 -11.81 12.21 -8.49
C ARG A 31 -10.37 11.88 -8.85
N GLU A 32 -10.14 11.54 -10.12
CA GLU A 32 -8.79 11.43 -10.67
C GLU A 32 -8.15 12.79 -10.41
N GLU A 33 -7.41 12.90 -9.31
CA GLU A 33 -6.69 14.12 -9.01
C GLU A 33 -5.70 14.30 -10.15
N ALA A 34 -5.78 15.46 -10.81
CA ALA A 34 -4.97 15.74 -11.98
C ALA A 34 -3.47 15.60 -11.67
N PHE A 35 -2.71 15.11 -12.64
CA PHE A 35 -1.25 15.03 -12.62
C PHE A 35 -0.66 16.43 -12.67
N ALA A 36 -0.60 17.08 -11.51
CA ALA A 36 -0.19 18.45 -11.33
C ALA A 36 0.96 18.51 -10.32
N SER A 37 1.93 19.40 -10.54
CA SER A 37 3.17 19.47 -9.77
C SER A 37 2.97 19.55 -8.26
N GLU A 38 1.88 20.15 -7.80
CA GLU A 38 1.49 20.28 -6.39
C GLU A 38 1.13 18.95 -5.72
N ASN A 39 0.87 17.90 -6.50
CA ASN A 39 0.60 16.55 -6.02
C ASN A 39 1.86 15.67 -5.98
N ALA A 40 3.00 16.17 -6.49
CA ALA A 40 4.26 15.46 -6.39
C ALA A 40 4.74 15.42 -4.94
N ILE A 41 5.07 14.23 -4.45
CA ILE A 41 5.65 14.00 -3.13
C ILE A 41 7.09 13.47 -3.23
N LEU A 42 7.55 13.11 -4.43
CA LEU A 42 8.91 12.66 -4.71
C LEU A 42 9.56 13.48 -5.81
N ASP A 43 10.85 13.77 -5.60
CA ASP A 43 11.77 14.19 -6.65
C ASP A 43 12.39 12.95 -7.30
N THR A 44 11.98 12.63 -8.52
CA THR A 44 12.47 11.46 -9.27
C THR A 44 13.93 11.59 -9.72
N SER A 45 14.57 12.75 -9.54
CA SER A 45 16.01 12.93 -9.77
C SER A 45 16.88 12.42 -8.60
N ILE A 46 16.31 12.25 -7.41
CA ILE A 46 17.01 11.72 -6.23
C ILE A 46 16.96 10.18 -6.28
N PRO A 47 18.08 9.46 -6.49
CA PRO A 47 18.02 8.03 -6.78
C PRO A 47 17.73 7.18 -5.53
N PHE A 48 16.73 6.30 -5.61
CA PHE A 48 16.36 5.37 -4.55
C PHE A 48 17.42 4.29 -4.29
N ALA A 49 18.16 3.90 -5.34
CA ALA A 49 19.23 2.92 -5.30
C ALA A 49 20.33 3.29 -6.29
N ILE A 50 21.53 2.71 -6.12
CA ILE A 50 22.62 2.86 -7.08
C ILE A 50 22.19 2.35 -8.46
N GLY A 51 22.54 3.10 -9.51
CA GLY A 51 22.14 2.76 -10.87
C GLY A 51 20.68 3.06 -11.21
N ALA A 52 19.87 3.52 -10.26
CA ALA A 52 18.56 4.07 -10.56
C ALA A 52 18.71 5.34 -11.41
N ARG A 53 17.81 5.53 -12.38
CA ARG A 53 17.83 6.69 -13.26
C ARG A 53 16.45 7.32 -13.38
N GLN A 54 16.43 8.63 -13.44
CA GLN A 54 15.28 9.37 -13.93
C GLN A 54 15.13 9.13 -15.44
N ALA A 55 13.90 9.00 -15.90
CA ALA A 55 13.55 8.89 -17.29
C ALA A 55 12.35 9.79 -17.60
N GLU A 56 12.28 10.21 -18.85
CA GLU A 56 11.16 10.99 -19.36
C GLU A 56 10.24 10.10 -20.18
N GLN A 57 8.95 10.42 -20.19
CA GLN A 57 7.96 9.79 -21.06
C GLN A 57 7.15 10.82 -21.82
N ASN A 58 6.96 10.56 -23.11
CA ASN A 58 6.12 11.39 -23.96
C ASN A 58 4.65 11.06 -23.68
N LEU A 59 3.99 11.94 -22.94
CA LEU A 59 2.56 11.83 -22.65
C LEU A 59 1.76 12.30 -23.87
N ARG A 60 0.85 11.45 -24.36
CA ARG A 60 -0.15 11.87 -25.35
C ARG A 60 -1.31 12.55 -24.61
N GLY A 61 -1.18 13.86 -24.37
CA GLY A 61 -2.15 14.66 -23.61
C GLY A 61 -1.67 15.00 -22.20
N SER A 62 -2.61 15.37 -21.31
CA SER A 62 -2.32 15.83 -19.94
C SER A 62 -2.36 14.74 -18.86
N PHE A 63 -2.28 13.47 -19.26
CA PHE A 63 -2.46 12.34 -18.33
C PHE A 63 -1.13 11.65 -18.07
N GLY A 64 -0.73 11.57 -16.81
CA GLY A 64 0.54 10.98 -16.35
C GLY A 64 1.58 12.02 -15.95
N TRP A 65 2.65 11.55 -15.30
CA TRP A 65 3.81 12.37 -14.97
C TRP A 65 4.82 12.38 -16.13
N PRO A 66 5.47 13.51 -16.45
CA PRO A 66 6.44 13.56 -17.54
C PRO A 66 7.73 12.81 -17.21
N THR A 67 8.02 12.63 -15.91
CA THR A 67 9.21 11.95 -15.39
C THR A 67 8.82 10.79 -14.50
N PHE A 68 9.67 9.77 -14.46
CA PHE A 68 9.62 8.67 -13.50
C PHE A 68 11.04 8.26 -13.14
N GLN A 69 11.21 7.47 -12.08
CA GLN A 69 12.47 6.82 -11.78
C GLN A 69 12.35 5.31 -11.93
N GLU A 70 13.36 4.68 -12.50
CA GLU A 70 13.42 3.22 -12.62
C GLU A 70 14.82 2.68 -12.26
N GLY A 71 14.88 1.42 -11.89
CA GLY A 71 16.11 0.76 -11.51
C GLY A 71 15.93 -0.70 -11.11
N LEU A 72 16.98 -1.27 -10.53
CA LEU A 72 17.03 -2.65 -10.03
C LEU A 72 17.72 -2.62 -8.66
N VAL A 73 17.09 -3.22 -7.66
CA VAL A 73 17.67 -3.37 -6.31
C VAL A 73 17.28 -4.72 -5.74
N ASP A 74 18.23 -5.44 -5.12
CA ASP A 74 18.01 -6.77 -4.53
C ASP A 74 17.28 -7.75 -5.47
N GLY A 75 17.61 -7.73 -6.76
CA GLY A 75 16.98 -8.59 -7.77
C GLY A 75 15.53 -8.21 -8.15
N VAL A 76 15.06 -7.03 -7.72
CA VAL A 76 13.71 -6.52 -7.96
C VAL A 76 13.79 -5.23 -8.77
N TYR A 77 13.20 -5.26 -9.96
CA TYR A 77 13.01 -4.08 -10.80
C TYR A 77 11.97 -3.18 -10.16
N PHE A 78 12.20 -1.87 -10.22
CA PHE A 78 11.25 -0.91 -9.74
C PHE A 78 11.05 0.22 -10.74
N ARG A 79 9.86 0.80 -10.68
CA ARG A 79 9.53 2.09 -11.29
C ARG A 79 8.60 2.85 -10.37
N PHE A 80 8.83 4.15 -10.21
CA PHE A 80 7.92 5.02 -9.48
C PHE A 80 7.78 6.40 -10.11
N ASP A 81 6.60 6.99 -9.91
CA ASP A 81 6.22 8.30 -10.40
C ASP A 81 6.30 9.34 -9.25
N PRO A 82 6.32 10.66 -9.57
CA PRO A 82 6.40 11.74 -8.57
C PRO A 82 5.31 11.76 -7.49
N ASP A 83 4.13 11.18 -7.74
CA ASP A 83 3.06 11.04 -6.73
C ASP A 83 3.31 9.91 -5.72
N GLY A 84 4.41 9.17 -5.89
CA GLY A 84 4.79 8.05 -5.03
C GLY A 84 4.18 6.72 -5.44
N TYR A 85 3.33 6.67 -6.48
CA TYR A 85 2.92 5.39 -7.07
C TYR A 85 4.16 4.64 -7.55
N ALA A 86 4.28 3.37 -7.15
CA ALA A 86 5.42 2.55 -7.52
C ALA A 86 4.99 1.12 -7.83
N ARG A 87 5.79 0.44 -8.65
CA ARG A 87 5.68 -1.00 -8.90
C ARG A 87 7.05 -1.63 -8.72
N PHE A 88 7.09 -2.72 -7.96
CA PHE A 88 8.26 -3.54 -7.71
C PHE A 88 7.98 -4.95 -8.21
N SER A 89 8.89 -5.55 -8.96
CA SER A 89 8.70 -6.89 -9.51
C SER A 89 10.03 -7.58 -9.80
N PRO A 90 10.14 -8.91 -9.67
CA PRO A 90 11.28 -9.65 -10.19
C PRO A 90 11.35 -9.65 -11.74
N SER A 91 10.28 -9.23 -12.42
CA SER A 91 10.23 -9.10 -13.89
C SER A 91 10.58 -7.68 -14.33
N PRO A 92 11.47 -7.50 -15.34
CA PRO A 92 11.79 -6.17 -15.88
C PRO A 92 10.60 -5.47 -16.54
N ARG A 93 9.53 -6.21 -16.87
CA ARG A 93 8.30 -5.66 -17.45
C ARG A 93 7.31 -5.17 -16.39
N LEU A 94 7.57 -5.43 -15.11
CA LEU A 94 6.71 -5.05 -14.00
C LEU A 94 5.26 -5.58 -14.17
N ASP A 95 5.12 -6.80 -14.68
CA ASP A 95 3.84 -7.40 -15.08
C ASP A 95 3.47 -8.65 -14.28
N THR A 96 4.45 -9.29 -13.63
CA THR A 96 4.26 -10.50 -12.83
C THR A 96 4.75 -10.31 -11.40
N ASP A 97 4.07 -10.93 -10.45
CA ASP A 97 4.48 -10.91 -9.04
C ASP A 97 4.75 -9.49 -8.51
N VAL A 98 3.84 -8.57 -8.88
CA VAL A 98 4.01 -7.14 -8.65
C VAL A 98 3.62 -6.77 -7.23
N PHE A 99 4.51 -6.04 -6.56
CA PHE A 99 4.24 -5.31 -5.34
C PHE A 99 4.02 -3.85 -5.70
N GLU A 100 2.78 -3.37 -5.56
CA GLU A 100 2.43 -1.99 -5.89
C GLU A 100 2.48 -1.12 -4.65
N VAL A 101 2.91 0.13 -4.77
CA VAL A 101 2.83 1.12 -3.71
C VAL A 101 1.90 2.23 -4.14
N VAL A 102 1.02 2.64 -3.24
CA VAL A 102 0.13 3.77 -3.43
C VAL A 102 0.29 4.71 -2.25
N CYS A 103 0.56 5.98 -2.55
CA CYS A 103 0.65 7.03 -1.55
C CYS A 103 -0.65 7.83 -1.50
N ARG A 104 -1.04 8.26 -0.30
CA ARG A 104 -2.17 9.18 -0.16
C ARG A 104 -1.73 10.55 -0.72
N PRO A 105 -2.54 11.17 -1.60
CA PRO A 105 -2.14 12.41 -2.26
C PRO A 105 -1.74 13.51 -1.28
N ARG A 106 -0.69 14.26 -1.62
CA ARG A 106 -0.14 15.37 -0.82
C ARG A 106 0.29 14.96 0.60
N THR A 107 0.53 13.67 0.84
CA THR A 107 1.07 13.13 2.08
C THR A 107 2.25 12.21 1.80
N TYR A 108 3.05 11.92 2.81
CA TYR A 108 4.15 10.94 2.72
C TYR A 108 3.75 9.56 3.28
N THR A 109 2.43 9.31 3.39
CA THR A 109 1.89 8.06 3.90
C THR A 109 1.53 7.17 2.72
N CYS A 110 2.22 6.04 2.61
CA CYS A 110 2.05 5.08 1.54
C CYS A 110 1.78 3.69 2.10
N GLN A 111 1.17 2.84 1.26
CA GLN A 111 1.02 1.42 1.53
C GLN A 111 1.55 0.63 0.35
N GLY A 112 2.29 -0.44 0.63
CA GLY A 112 2.60 -1.48 -0.34
C GLY A 112 1.49 -2.51 -0.36
N GLN A 113 1.12 -3.03 -1.52
CA GLN A 113 0.10 -4.05 -1.69
C GLN A 113 0.49 -5.09 -2.75
N LYS A 114 0.17 -6.35 -2.45
CA LYS A 114 0.21 -7.51 -3.34
C LYS A 114 -1.00 -8.39 -2.99
N PRO A 115 -1.50 -9.29 -3.87
CA PRO A 115 -2.56 -10.21 -3.48
C PRO A 115 -2.26 -10.93 -2.15
N GLY A 116 -3.17 -10.81 -1.19
CA GLY A 116 -3.05 -11.41 0.16
C GLY A 116 -2.19 -10.64 1.16
N LEU A 117 -1.56 -9.51 0.79
CA LEU A 117 -0.67 -8.76 1.67
C LEU A 117 -0.70 -7.26 1.42
N THR A 118 -0.95 -6.50 2.48
CA THR A 118 -0.68 -5.07 2.54
C THR A 118 0.40 -4.79 3.59
N VAL A 119 1.30 -3.86 3.28
CA VAL A 119 2.39 -3.40 4.13
C VAL A 119 2.24 -1.91 4.33
N LEU A 120 2.27 -1.46 5.57
CA LEU A 120 2.18 -0.04 5.93
C LEU A 120 3.19 0.29 7.03
N LEU A 121 3.49 1.58 7.17
CA LEU A 121 4.23 2.09 8.32
C LEU A 121 3.23 2.61 9.36
N ASN A 122 3.45 2.26 10.62
CA ASN A 122 2.75 2.90 11.72
C ASN A 122 3.36 4.28 12.02
N GLU A 123 2.78 5.01 12.99
CA GLU A 123 3.26 6.34 13.40
C GLU A 123 4.71 6.37 13.92
N ARG A 124 5.25 5.20 14.31
CA ARG A 124 6.64 5.04 14.77
C ARG A 124 7.59 4.61 13.66
N GLY A 125 7.13 4.51 12.42
CA GLY A 125 7.93 4.04 11.28
C GLY A 125 8.23 2.53 11.31
N GLN A 126 7.47 1.75 12.09
CA GLN A 126 7.57 0.29 12.08
C GLN A 126 6.63 -0.28 11.02
N LEU A 127 7.06 -1.33 10.33
CA LEU A 127 6.22 -2.03 9.37
C LEU A 127 5.09 -2.75 10.11
N GLN A 128 3.91 -2.76 9.50
CA GLN A 128 2.79 -3.56 9.93
C GLN A 128 2.21 -4.26 8.70
N LEU A 129 1.92 -5.55 8.85
CA LEU A 129 1.28 -6.34 7.80
C LEU A 129 -0.23 -6.38 8.02
N VAL A 130 -0.97 -6.33 6.93
CA VAL A 130 -2.40 -6.63 6.91
C VAL A 130 -2.60 -7.80 5.94
N LEU A 131 -3.07 -8.91 6.50
CA LEU A 131 -3.36 -10.16 5.79
C LEU A 131 -4.88 -10.33 5.78
N PRO A 132 -5.58 -9.94 4.70
CA PRO A 132 -7.04 -9.80 4.71
C PRO A 132 -7.80 -11.10 4.99
N ASN A 133 -7.20 -12.26 4.68
CA ASN A 133 -7.83 -13.56 4.91
C ASN A 133 -7.40 -14.22 6.23
N ALA A 134 -6.42 -13.65 6.93
CA ALA A 134 -5.95 -14.18 8.20
C ALA A 134 -6.93 -13.86 9.34
N ALA A 135 -7.19 -14.87 10.17
CA ALA A 135 -8.03 -14.79 11.34
C ALA A 135 -7.26 -15.22 12.59
N GLN A 136 -7.85 -14.96 13.77
CA GLN A 136 -7.29 -15.43 15.03
C GLN A 136 -7.21 -16.96 15.05
N GLY A 137 -6.06 -17.49 15.47
CA GLY A 137 -5.78 -18.93 15.50
C GLY A 137 -5.26 -19.51 14.17
N ASP A 138 -5.13 -18.69 13.12
CA ASP A 138 -4.39 -19.08 11.93
C ASP A 138 -2.88 -19.15 12.23
N THR A 139 -2.18 -20.04 11.53
CA THR A 139 -0.73 -20.24 11.68
C THR A 139 0.00 -19.69 10.46
N PHE A 140 1.22 -19.23 10.69
CA PHE A 140 2.04 -18.57 9.68
C PHE A 140 3.35 -19.33 9.51
N ALA A 141 3.80 -19.47 8.27
CA ALA A 141 5.10 -20.04 7.96
C ALA A 141 5.77 -19.26 6.84
N LEU A 142 7.09 -19.15 6.90
CA LEU A 142 7.91 -18.70 5.78
C LEU A 142 8.45 -19.92 5.05
N SER A 143 8.27 -19.98 3.73
CA SER A 143 8.82 -21.04 2.90
C SER A 143 9.84 -20.50 1.91
N ASP A 144 10.97 -21.20 1.77
CA ASP A 144 11.97 -20.96 0.72
C ASP A 144 11.80 -21.91 -0.47
N GLY A 145 10.71 -22.69 -0.50
CA GLY A 145 10.42 -23.73 -1.50
C GLY A 145 10.98 -25.11 -1.15
N VAL A 146 11.85 -25.23 -0.14
CA VAL A 146 12.43 -26.50 0.33
C VAL A 146 12.02 -26.80 1.77
N SER A 147 12.05 -25.76 2.60
CA SER A 147 11.75 -25.81 4.02
C SER A 147 10.67 -24.82 4.38
N GLU A 148 10.04 -25.05 5.53
CA GLU A 148 9.09 -24.12 6.13
C GLU A 148 9.54 -23.79 7.55
N LEU A 149 9.61 -22.50 7.84
CA LEU A 149 9.90 -21.98 9.16
C LEU A 149 8.61 -21.42 9.75
N ALA A 150 8.17 -22.00 10.86
CA ALA A 150 7.02 -21.49 11.60
C ALA A 150 7.30 -20.06 12.10
N LEU A 151 6.35 -19.16 11.88
CA LEU A 151 6.39 -17.78 12.31
C LEU A 151 5.46 -17.57 13.52
N PRO A 152 5.82 -16.68 14.45
CA PRO A 152 4.95 -16.34 15.57
C PRO A 152 3.73 -15.50 15.09
N GLU A 153 2.60 -15.63 15.77
CA GLU A 153 1.37 -14.85 15.50
C GLU A 153 1.57 -13.32 15.57
N ARG A 154 2.63 -12.87 16.25
CA ARG A 154 3.00 -11.44 16.31
C ARG A 154 3.34 -10.82 14.96
N ILE A 155 3.37 -11.60 13.88
CA ILE A 155 3.43 -11.09 12.49
C ILE A 155 2.26 -10.16 12.14
N LEU A 156 1.13 -10.28 12.84
CA LEU A 156 -0.03 -9.39 12.71
C LEU A 156 0.11 -8.07 13.51
N GLN A 157 1.17 -7.96 14.32
CA GLN A 157 1.51 -6.75 15.08
C GLN A 157 2.60 -5.96 14.33
N PRO A 158 2.90 -4.70 14.72
CA PRO A 158 4.06 -4.01 14.20
C PRO A 158 5.31 -4.87 14.31
N LEU A 159 5.99 -5.08 13.19
CA LEU A 159 7.10 -5.99 13.06
C LEU A 159 8.28 -5.50 13.88
N ASP A 160 8.90 -6.44 14.60
CA ASP A 160 10.23 -6.26 15.14
C ASP A 160 11.28 -6.44 14.03
N ILE A 161 12.49 -5.94 14.26
CA ILE A 161 13.59 -5.98 13.28
C ILE A 161 13.94 -7.41 12.84
N ARG A 162 13.77 -8.41 13.72
CA ARG A 162 14.12 -9.80 13.41
C ARG A 162 13.10 -10.40 12.45
N LEU A 163 11.82 -10.17 12.70
CA LEU A 163 10.74 -10.67 11.85
C LEU A 163 10.74 -9.96 10.51
N GLU A 164 10.99 -8.65 10.47
CA GLU A 164 11.20 -7.92 9.22
C GLU A 164 12.37 -8.49 8.40
N THR A 165 13.53 -8.69 9.04
CA THR A 165 14.71 -9.26 8.37
C THR A 165 14.40 -10.66 7.82
N LEU A 166 13.62 -11.45 8.57
CA LEU A 166 13.22 -12.79 8.15
C LEU A 166 12.32 -12.75 6.91
N LEU A 167 11.33 -11.84 6.88
CA LEU A 167 10.44 -11.65 5.72
C LEU A 167 11.16 -11.06 4.51
N ALA A 168 12.18 -10.22 4.75
CA ALA A 168 13.02 -9.63 3.70
C ALA A 168 13.84 -10.65 2.91
N SER A 169 13.95 -11.91 3.37
CA SER A 169 14.60 -12.99 2.62
C SER A 169 13.88 -13.39 1.32
N GLY A 170 12.64 -12.92 1.09
CA GLY A 170 12.00 -12.97 -0.23
C GLY A 170 11.37 -14.31 -0.63
N GLY A 171 11.15 -15.22 0.32
CA GLY A 171 10.40 -16.47 0.13
C GLY A 171 8.89 -16.27 0.03
N GLU A 172 8.11 -17.28 0.42
CA GLU A 172 6.66 -17.26 0.42
C GLU A 172 6.12 -17.23 1.86
N LEU A 173 5.24 -16.28 2.17
CA LEU A 173 4.45 -16.31 3.40
C LEU A 173 3.24 -17.21 3.19
N ILE A 174 3.16 -18.28 3.97
CA ILE A 174 2.05 -19.22 3.97
C ILE A 174 1.17 -18.95 5.18
N VAL A 175 -0.14 -18.84 4.96
CA VAL A 175 -1.14 -18.74 6.02
C VAL A 175 -1.97 -20.01 6.02
N ARG A 176 -2.15 -20.62 7.19
CA ARG A 176 -2.94 -21.84 7.35
C ARG A 176 -4.01 -21.72 8.42
N ARG A 177 -5.18 -22.29 8.12
CA ARG A 177 -6.26 -22.51 9.07
C ARG A 177 -6.39 -24.00 9.34
N GLY A 178 -5.90 -24.44 10.50
CA GLY A 178 -5.73 -25.86 10.79
C GLY A 178 -4.75 -26.49 9.79
N THR A 179 -5.23 -27.47 9.02
CA THR A 179 -4.42 -28.17 8.00
C THR A 179 -4.49 -27.55 6.60
N ASN A 180 -5.37 -26.56 6.40
CA ASN A 180 -5.63 -26.01 5.08
C ASN A 180 -4.79 -24.75 4.85
N GLU A 181 -4.08 -24.71 3.72
CA GLU A 181 -3.47 -23.48 3.20
C GLU A 181 -4.56 -22.55 2.68
N ILE A 182 -4.66 -21.36 3.27
CA ILE A 182 -5.65 -20.35 2.86
C ILE A 182 -5.02 -19.29 1.96
N ASP A 183 -3.74 -19.00 2.14
CA ASP A 183 -2.97 -18.07 1.31
C ASP A 183 -1.52 -18.53 1.20
N ARG A 184 -0.93 -18.24 0.04
CA ARG A 184 0.51 -18.32 -0.25
C ARG A 184 0.90 -17.06 -0.99
N ILE A 185 1.78 -16.28 -0.37
CA ILE A 185 2.07 -14.91 -0.78
C ILE A 185 3.57 -14.76 -1.03
N SER A 186 3.95 -14.42 -2.25
CA SER A 186 5.34 -14.10 -2.58
C SER A 186 5.79 -12.83 -1.87
N LEU A 187 6.87 -12.94 -1.10
CA LEU A 187 7.54 -11.82 -0.44
C LEU A 187 8.64 -11.20 -1.32
N LYS A 188 8.76 -11.60 -2.59
CA LYS A 188 9.68 -10.91 -3.52
C LYS A 188 9.29 -9.44 -3.63
N GLY A 189 10.28 -8.58 -3.42
CA GLY A 189 10.08 -7.13 -3.34
C GLY A 189 9.77 -6.58 -1.95
N PHE A 190 9.58 -7.43 -0.92
CA PHE A 190 9.25 -6.97 0.43
C PHE A 190 10.31 -6.01 0.99
N SER A 191 11.60 -6.38 0.91
CA SER A 191 12.71 -5.54 1.37
C SER A 191 12.72 -4.18 0.66
N ALA A 192 12.55 -4.19 -0.67
CA ALA A 192 12.55 -2.97 -1.48
C ALA A 192 11.36 -2.06 -1.19
N VAL A 193 10.16 -2.64 -1.04
CA VAL A 193 8.96 -1.89 -0.65
C VAL A 193 9.10 -1.33 0.76
N ALA A 194 9.58 -2.11 1.72
CA ALA A 194 9.83 -1.65 3.08
C ALA A 194 10.80 -0.45 3.11
N ALA A 195 11.91 -0.54 2.37
CA ALA A 195 12.87 0.54 2.23
C ALA A 195 12.24 1.77 1.56
N TYR A 196 11.47 1.57 0.48
CA TYR A 196 10.78 2.65 -0.23
C TYR A 196 9.77 3.37 0.66
N LEU A 197 8.91 2.65 1.38
CA LEU A 197 7.94 3.25 2.30
C LEU A 197 8.62 4.14 3.34
N ARG A 198 9.74 3.69 3.91
CA ARG A 198 10.52 4.50 4.87
C ARG A 198 11.15 5.72 4.21
N TRP A 199 11.75 5.53 3.04
CA TRP A 199 12.40 6.60 2.30
C TRP A 199 11.41 7.69 1.90
N VAL A 200 10.22 7.34 1.41
CA VAL A 200 9.15 8.31 1.13
C VAL A 200 8.69 9.01 2.41
N ALA A 201 8.42 8.26 3.49
CA ALA A 201 8.01 8.83 4.78
C ALA A 201 9.04 9.82 5.35
N ALA A 202 10.32 9.57 5.09
CA ALA A 202 11.45 10.41 5.48
C ALA A 202 11.82 11.47 4.44
N ARG A 203 10.97 11.73 3.44
CA ARG A 203 11.20 12.73 2.39
C ARG A 203 12.51 12.53 1.63
N GLN A 204 12.74 11.30 1.22
CA GLN A 204 13.90 10.86 0.45
C GLN A 204 15.25 10.93 1.20
N ASP A 205 15.22 10.92 2.54
CA ASP A 205 16.43 10.79 3.37
C ASP A 205 17.02 9.37 3.32
N TYR A 206 18.30 9.24 2.99
CA TYR A 206 18.98 7.93 2.91
C TYR A 206 19.28 7.29 4.27
N THR A 207 19.25 8.04 5.38
CA THR A 207 19.59 7.54 6.71
C THR A 207 18.60 6.51 7.25
N VAL A 208 17.38 6.45 6.69
CA VAL A 208 16.34 5.47 7.08
C VAL A 208 16.39 4.17 6.28
N LEU A 209 17.27 4.09 5.28
CA LEU A 209 17.41 2.91 4.45
C LEU A 209 18.12 1.78 5.22
N PRO A 210 17.82 0.50 4.88
CA PRO A 210 18.49 -0.64 5.52
C PRO A 210 20.02 -0.54 5.45
N ARG A 211 20.70 -1.13 6.44
CA ARG A 211 22.17 -1.22 6.39
C ARG A 211 22.60 -2.00 5.14
N GLY A 212 23.56 -1.46 4.41
CA GLY A 212 24.04 -2.07 3.16
C GLY A 212 23.15 -1.77 1.95
N TRP A 213 22.09 -0.97 2.11
CA TRP A 213 21.31 -0.50 0.98
C TRP A 213 22.22 0.25 -0.01
N PRO A 214 22.15 -0.07 -1.31
CA PRO A 214 23.05 0.53 -2.28
C PRO A 214 22.64 1.98 -2.54
N VAL A 215 23.15 2.92 -1.75
CA VAL A 215 22.84 4.36 -1.89
C VAL A 215 23.84 5.06 -2.83
N PRO A 216 23.39 6.03 -3.64
CA PRO A 216 24.26 6.87 -4.46
C PRO A 216 25.27 7.63 -3.58
N ASN A 217 26.55 7.65 -3.98
CA ASN A 217 27.66 8.34 -3.29
C ASN A 217 28.09 7.81 -1.91
N SER A 218 27.88 6.53 -1.60
CA SER A 218 28.66 5.84 -0.56
C SER A 218 30.12 5.61 -1.03
N LYS A 219 30.88 6.69 -1.22
CA LYS A 219 32.34 6.58 -1.30
C LYS A 219 32.84 6.11 0.07
N GLY A 220 33.04 4.80 0.23
CA GLY A 220 33.86 4.22 1.30
C GLY A 220 33.17 3.15 2.15
N ALA A 221 33.17 1.91 1.68
CA ALA A 221 33.30 0.72 2.54
C ALA A 221 33.94 -0.49 1.83
N ASP A 222 34.49 -0.32 0.63
CA ASP A 222 35.42 -1.28 0.04
C ASP A 222 36.84 -0.76 0.26
N GLY A 223 37.48 -1.18 1.36
CA GLY A 223 38.85 -0.79 1.68
C GLY A 223 39.30 -1.00 3.11
N ASN A 224 39.24 -2.24 3.63
CA ASN A 224 40.35 -2.95 4.29
C ASN A 224 39.93 -4.36 4.71
#